data_AF-A0AAI8Y8L6-F1
#
_entry.id   AF-A0AAI8Y8L6-F1
#
_cell.length_a   1.000
_cell.length_b   1.000
_cell.length_c   1.000
_cell.angle_alpha   90.00
_cell.angle_beta   90.00
_cell.angle_gamma   90.00
#
_symmetry.space_group_name_H-M   'P 1'
#
loop_
_entity.id
_entity.type
_entity.pdbx_description
1 polymer ?
#
loop_
_entity_poly.entity_id
_entity_poly.type
_entity_poly.pdbx_seq_one_letter_code
_entity_poly.pdbx_strand_id
1 'polypeptide(L)'
;MEGMDMTPSAGAKKAPQPVPAEVRKIDAATGKITLKHGPIANLGMSAMTMAFPVKDPAMLKGLKEGDQVSATFDSVDGKATVVDLRK
;
A
#
# COMPACT_ATOMS: atom_id res chain seq x y z
N MET A 1 32.24 -19.36 -12.68
CA MET A 1 31.40 -18.14 -12.63
C MET A 1 30.01 -18.60 -12.29
N GLU A 2 29.74 -18.59 -10.98
CA GLU A 2 28.55 -19.08 -10.30
C GLU A 2 27.22 -18.75 -11.01
N GLY A 3 26.49 -19.83 -11.34
CA GLY A 3 25.15 -20.11 -10.80
C GLY A 3 24.20 -18.92 -10.66
N MET A 4 23.41 -18.72 -11.71
CA MET A 4 22.11 -18.06 -11.62
C MET A 4 21.16 -18.90 -10.75
N ASP A 5 21.13 -18.64 -9.44
CA ASP A 5 20.11 -19.17 -8.52
C ASP A 5 19.38 -18.01 -7.84
N MET A 6 18.74 -17.16 -8.66
CA MET A 6 17.63 -16.33 -8.18
C MET A 6 16.40 -17.23 -8.02
N THR A 7 16.36 -17.97 -6.91
CA THR A 7 15.09 -18.42 -6.35
C THR A 7 14.23 -17.17 -6.19
N PRO A 8 13.08 -17.01 -6.89
CA PRO A 8 12.07 -16.12 -6.36
C PRO A 8 11.71 -16.76 -5.02
N SER A 9 12.14 -16.13 -3.93
CA SER A 9 11.57 -16.41 -2.64
C SER A 9 10.09 -16.09 -2.81
N ALA A 10 9.31 -17.13 -3.14
CA ALA A 10 7.90 -17.18 -2.89
C ALA A 10 7.77 -17.18 -1.37
N GLY A 11 8.14 -16.04 -0.75
CA GLY A 11 7.78 -15.72 0.60
C GLY A 11 6.27 -15.85 0.59
N ALA A 12 5.78 -16.82 1.36
CA ALA A 12 4.35 -17.04 1.58
C ALA A 12 3.69 -15.66 1.61
N LYS A 13 2.78 -15.38 0.67
CA LYS A 13 2.08 -14.09 0.58
C LYS A 13 1.51 -13.83 1.96
N LYS A 14 2.21 -13.00 2.73
CA LYS A 14 1.85 -12.77 4.13
C LYS A 14 0.47 -12.12 4.07
N ALA A 15 -0.44 -12.53 4.95
CA ALA A 15 -1.78 -11.96 4.92
C ALA A 15 -1.67 -10.42 4.97
N PRO A 16 -2.43 -9.68 4.15
CA PRO A 16 -2.43 -8.22 4.20
C PRO A 16 -2.65 -7.74 5.63
N GLN A 17 -1.75 -6.89 6.11
CA GLN A 17 -1.79 -6.34 7.45
C GLN A 17 -2.11 -4.84 7.35
N PRO A 18 -2.80 -4.24 8.34
CA PRO A 18 -2.86 -2.80 8.46
C PRO A 18 -1.45 -2.24 8.69
N VAL A 19 -1.01 -1.35 7.81
CA VAL A 19 0.29 -0.69 7.88
C VAL A 19 0.07 0.77 8.27
N PRO A 20 0.78 1.30 9.28
CA PRO A 20 0.70 2.71 9.64
C PRO A 20 1.18 3.55 8.46
N ALA A 21 0.37 4.54 8.09
CA ALA A 21 0.60 5.42 6.99
C ALA A 21 0.14 6.85 7.33
N GLU A 22 0.73 7.83 6.66
CA GLU A 22 0.32 9.22 6.77
C GLU A 22 -0.15 9.71 5.40
N VAL A 23 -1.32 10.33 5.37
CA VAL A 23 -1.90 10.88 4.15
C VAL A 23 -1.08 12.09 3.71
N ARG A 24 -0.43 11.97 2.54
CA ARG A 24 0.36 13.04 1.95
C ARG A 24 -0.38 13.82 0.88
N LYS A 25 -1.27 13.15 0.14
CA LYS A 25 -2.12 13.76 -0.89
C LYS A 25 -3.31 12.85 -1.21
N ILE A 26 -4.46 13.43 -1.51
CA ILE A 26 -5.67 12.70 -1.91
C ILE A 26 -6.06 13.10 -3.33
N ASP A 27 -6.08 12.13 -4.25
CA ASP A 27 -6.47 12.31 -5.65
C ASP A 27 -7.80 11.59 -5.90
N ALA A 28 -8.88 12.13 -5.33
CA ALA A 28 -10.23 11.56 -5.43
C ALA A 28 -10.74 11.46 -6.87
N ALA A 29 -10.30 12.36 -7.76
CA ALA A 29 -10.65 12.34 -9.18
C ALA A 29 -10.15 11.08 -9.90
N THR A 30 -9.04 10.50 -9.46
CA THR A 30 -8.42 9.31 -10.09
C THR A 30 -8.49 8.06 -9.20
N GLY A 31 -9.10 8.16 -8.02
CA GLY A 31 -9.15 7.07 -7.05
C GLY A 31 -7.78 6.69 -6.50
N LYS A 32 -6.90 7.68 -6.27
CA LYS A 32 -5.54 7.45 -5.76
C LYS A 32 -5.29 8.23 -4.48
N ILE A 33 -4.39 7.71 -3.66
CA ILE A 33 -3.93 8.35 -2.43
C ILE A 33 -2.42 8.23 -2.33
N THR A 34 -1.75 9.36 -2.08
CA THR A 34 -0.32 9.37 -1.73
C THR A 34 -0.20 9.17 -0.24
N LEU A 35 0.47 8.08 0.13
CA LEU A 35 0.67 7.69 1.53
C LEU A 35 2.17 7.60 1.79
N LYS A 36 2.61 8.18 2.92
CA LYS A 36 3.89 7.83 3.53
C LYS A 36 3.64 6.61 4.41
N HIS A 37 3.90 5.43 3.86
CA HIS A 37 3.59 4.16 4.52
C HIS A 37 4.83 3.59 5.23
N GLY A 38 4.58 2.82 6.30
CA GLY A 38 5.57 1.94 6.91
C GLY A 38 5.92 0.73 6.04
N PRO A 39 6.76 -0.20 6.52
CA PRO A 39 7.12 -1.38 5.76
C PRO A 39 5.91 -2.28 5.48
N ILE A 40 5.72 -2.66 4.21
CA ILE A 40 4.64 -3.54 3.76
C ILE A 40 5.23 -4.94 3.51
N ALA A 41 5.15 -5.79 4.53
CA ALA A 41 5.77 -7.12 4.51
C ALA A 41 5.20 -8.04 3.42
N ASN A 42 3.89 -7.97 3.13
CA ASN A 42 3.24 -8.83 2.14
C ASN A 42 3.60 -8.48 0.69
N LEU A 43 4.03 -7.24 0.43
CA LEU A 43 4.47 -6.76 -0.88
C LEU A 43 5.99 -6.60 -0.97
N GLY A 44 6.73 -6.87 0.12
CA GLY A 44 8.18 -6.69 0.17
C GLY A 44 8.62 -5.23 0.02
N MET A 45 7.77 -4.26 0.35
CA MET A 45 8.10 -2.82 0.23
C MET A 45 8.60 -2.26 1.55
N SER A 46 9.73 -1.53 1.51
CA SER A 46 10.20 -0.74 2.65
C SER A 46 9.33 0.50 2.88
N ALA A 47 9.50 1.17 4.02
CA ALA A 47 8.80 2.42 4.30
C ALA A 47 9.18 3.50 3.28
N MET A 48 8.19 4.02 2.54
CA MET A 48 8.39 5.04 1.51
C MET A 48 7.12 5.87 1.31
N THR A 49 7.22 6.92 0.48
CA THR A 49 6.07 7.75 0.11
C THR A 49 5.72 7.48 -1.35
N MET A 50 4.53 6.92 -1.59
CA MET A 50 4.10 6.54 -2.94
C MET A 50 2.59 6.69 -3.10
N ALA A 51 2.15 6.92 -4.33
CA ALA A 51 0.73 6.96 -4.68
C ALA A 51 0.20 5.56 -4.99
N PHE A 52 -0.84 5.15 -4.29
CA PHE A 52 -1.53 3.89 -4.50
C PHE A 52 -2.97 4.12 -4.95
N PRO A 53 -3.48 3.33 -5.91
CA PRO A 53 -4.91 3.27 -6.14
C PRO A 53 -5.63 2.71 -4.90
N VAL A 54 -6.83 3.22 -4.63
CA VAL A 54 -7.74 2.62 -3.65
C VAL A 54 -8.72 1.70 -4.34
N LYS A 55 -9.11 0.62 -3.66
CA LYS A 55 -10.14 -0.31 -4.14
C LYS A 55 -11.52 0.35 -4.20
N ASP A 56 -11.82 1.22 -3.25
CA ASP A 56 -13.07 1.98 -3.23
C ASP A 56 -12.78 3.48 -3.01
N PRO A 57 -13.19 4.36 -3.94
CA PRO A 57 -12.93 5.80 -3.83
C PRO A 57 -13.67 6.47 -2.68
N ALA A 58 -14.73 5.87 -2.12
CA ALA A 58 -15.40 6.40 -0.93
C ALA A 58 -14.51 6.33 0.32
N MET A 59 -13.50 5.46 0.35
CA MET A 59 -12.49 5.43 1.43
C MET A 59 -11.70 6.74 1.54
N LEU A 60 -11.63 7.52 0.46
CA LEU A 60 -10.95 8.82 0.44
C LEU A 60 -11.80 9.94 1.05
N LYS A 61 -13.12 9.74 1.19
CA LYS A 61 -14.01 10.76 1.74
C LYS A 61 -13.75 10.91 3.23
N GLY A 62 -13.54 12.15 3.67
CA GLY A 62 -13.29 12.47 5.09
C GLY A 62 -11.83 12.32 5.53
N LEU A 63 -10.94 11.83 4.65
CA LEU A 63 -9.50 11.93 4.86
C LEU A 63 -9.01 13.34 4.50
N LYS A 64 -7.89 13.73 5.11
CA LYS A 64 -7.20 14.99 4.83
C LYS A 64 -5.69 14.77 4.78
N GLU A 65 -4.98 15.68 4.15
CA GLU A 65 -3.51 15.68 4.20
C GLU A 65 -3.02 15.85 5.65
N GLY A 66 -2.00 15.09 6.03
CA GLY A 66 -1.47 15.00 7.39
C GLY A 66 -2.22 14.03 8.32
N ASP A 67 -3.27 13.35 7.86
CA ASP A 67 -3.97 12.36 8.69
C ASP A 67 -3.13 11.10 8.86
N GLN A 68 -3.02 10.60 10.09
CA GLN A 68 -2.44 9.28 10.35
C GLN A 68 -3.54 8.23 10.21
N VAL A 69 -3.27 7.22 9.39
CA VAL A 69 -4.20 6.14 9.06
C VAL A 69 -3.48 4.80 9.09
N SER A 70 -4.22 3.73 9.30
CA SER A 70 -3.78 2.36 9.04
C SER A 70 -4.34 1.92 7.69
N ALA A 71 -3.45 1.71 6.72
CA ALA A 71 -3.80 1.30 5.37
C ALA A 71 -3.43 -0.17 5.15
N THR A 72 -4.36 -0.96 4.63
CA THR A 72 -4.08 -2.34 4.23
C THR A 72 -3.81 -2.38 2.73
N PHE A 73 -2.65 -2.90 2.35
CA PHE A 73 -2.21 -2.99 0.97
C PHE A 73 -2.30 -4.44 0.49
N ASP A 74 -2.90 -4.65 -0.68
CA ASP A 74 -2.97 -5.97 -1.30
C ASP A 74 -2.63 -5.91 -2.79
N SER A 75 -2.25 -7.06 -3.36
CA SER A 75 -1.97 -7.18 -4.79
C SER A 75 -3.26 -7.48 -5.56
N VAL A 76 -3.91 -6.43 -6.08
CA VAL A 76 -5.11 -6.54 -6.92
C VAL A 76 -4.68 -6.43 -8.38
N ASP A 77 -4.96 -7.44 -9.22
CA ASP A 77 -4.53 -7.48 -10.63
C ASP A 77 -3.02 -7.26 -10.83
N GLY A 78 -2.20 -7.76 -9.89
CA GLY A 78 -0.75 -7.58 -9.90
C GLY A 78 -0.27 -6.18 -9.53
N LYS A 79 -1.16 -5.31 -9.02
CA LYS A 79 -0.84 -3.94 -8.60
C LYS A 79 -1.09 -3.76 -7.10
N ALA A 80 -0.14 -3.12 -6.43
CA ALA A 80 -0.31 -2.71 -5.03
C ALA A 80 -1.48 -1.73 -4.92
N THR A 81 -2.54 -2.14 -4.23
CA THR A 81 -3.80 -1.41 -4.11
C THR A 81 -4.18 -1.33 -2.64
N VAL A 82 -4.66 -0.18 -2.20
CA VAL A 82 -5.18 0.01 -0.85
C VAL A 82 -6.58 -0.58 -0.80
N VAL A 83 -6.75 -1.64 -0.02
CA VAL A 83 -8.03 -2.38 0.08
C VAL A 83 -8.82 -2.04 1.34
N ASP A 84 -8.19 -1.39 2.32
CA ASP A 84 -8.84 -0.88 3.54
C ASP A 84 -8.06 0.33 4.06
N LEU A 85 -8.78 1.33 4.56
CA LEU A 85 -8.23 2.53 5.20
C LEU A 85 -8.99 2.78 6.49
N ARG A 86 -8.27 2.89 7.61
CA ARG A 86 -8.82 3.22 8.92
C ARG A 86 -8.05 4.34 9.56
N LYS A 87 -8.73 5.16 10.33
CA LYS A 87 -8.14 6.21 11.15
C LYS A 87 -7.96 5.73 12.58
#